data_AF-A0AAP7DGZ9-F1
#
_entry.id   AF-A0AAP7DGZ9-F1
#
_cell.length_a   1.000
_cell.length_b   1.000
_cell.length_c   1.000
_cell.angle_alpha   90.00
_cell.angle_beta   90.00
_cell.angle_gamma   90.00
#
_symmetry.space_group_name_H-M   'P 1'
#
loop_
_entity.id
_entity.type
_entity.pdbx_description
1 polymer ?
#
loop_
_entity_poly.entity_id
_entity_poly.type
_entity_poly.pdbx_seq_one_letter_code
_entity_poly.pdbx_strand_id
1 'polypeptide(L)'
;MAFEKELPEWKEKGVKPPQSKLDEGWKVQDKPPAAWLNWQMNKTYEALKEVHEKAAEKTEVASAIEDTKKYTDQKVAGIDLSKITAESIGAAKKVDLDTLKKEAVSRKSDIYNDFNLYTEPGIYNISQIGNTANKPNTFRGTQLDWGVLTVESTPQGYIIQTYTTVITNVTVRRTRTESQWSDWRTLLTEYTFQDPVYVAPSTDLNSVTIPGDYMNPANAEVATMANTPTPEAFSLSVYRHAGIHQVFRVFSPHSNRVWKRNFYNGVGWSEWLRVLDENDYNELKQSGVDAKNRIAGAINAKGVPASANDDFSTLAAKIGQIKTELTLVDSQVSWSVTHSPKMYRDDKVVVYDHPVTTIQNMKNVFILNGSIWLDYEPTYYDNYIGGEAIAYLEDSNGVTCNLINIGSGREWHYTYASNIFILNGRNGYKTTTSYYQGDKDARHESSSFKVPDGFDVSRPCFLKVKWTYYALPDTYEATIKCDVNGTISSC
;
A
#
# COMPACT_ATOMS: atom_id res chain seq x y z
N MET A 1 15.48 1.95 102.74
CA MET A 1 15.76 1.01 103.86
C MET A 1 17.21 1.20 104.23
N ALA A 2 17.52 1.56 105.47
CA ALA A 2 18.90 1.62 105.92
C ALA A 2 19.37 0.19 106.24
N PHE A 3 20.55 -0.20 105.77
CA PHE A 3 21.13 -1.48 106.14
C PHE A 3 21.74 -1.38 107.54
N GLU A 4 21.37 -2.29 108.45
CA GLU A 4 21.75 -2.21 109.87
C GLU A 4 23.14 -2.78 110.19
N LYS A 5 23.73 -3.57 109.28
CA LYS A 5 25.04 -4.19 109.47
C LYS A 5 26.06 -3.60 108.50
N GLU A 6 27.28 -3.40 108.98
CA GLU A 6 28.41 -2.98 108.14
C GLU A 6 28.77 -4.06 107.12
N LEU A 7 29.23 -3.62 105.94
CA LEU A 7 29.65 -4.53 104.89
C LEU A 7 30.93 -5.26 105.32
N PRO A 8 31.05 -6.58 105.06
CA PRO A 8 32.27 -7.32 105.36
C PRO A 8 33.38 -6.90 104.40
N GLU A 9 34.09 -5.83 104.75
CA GLU A 9 35.08 -5.20 103.88
C GLU A 9 36.31 -6.10 103.67
N TRP A 10 36.53 -6.51 102.42
CA TRP A 10 37.69 -7.30 102.02
C TRP A 10 38.30 -6.75 100.73
N LYS A 11 39.43 -6.05 100.83
CA LYS A 11 40.04 -5.31 99.71
C LYS A 11 41.01 -6.12 98.86
N GLU A 12 41.52 -7.22 99.38
CA GLU A 12 42.51 -8.04 98.68
C GLU A 12 41.85 -8.82 97.54
N LYS A 13 42.19 -8.50 96.29
CA LYS A 13 41.48 -9.03 95.10
C LYS A 13 41.69 -10.52 94.87
N GLY A 14 42.81 -11.07 95.32
CA GLY A 14 43.14 -12.47 95.12
C GLY A 14 43.21 -12.91 93.65
N VAL A 15 43.17 -14.22 93.41
CA VAL A 15 43.17 -14.84 92.08
C VAL A 15 42.00 -15.80 91.99
N LYS A 16 41.26 -15.75 90.87
CA LYS A 16 40.11 -16.64 90.63
C LYS A 16 40.57 -18.11 90.61
N PRO A 17 39.94 -19.01 91.38
CA PRO A 17 40.17 -20.45 91.27
C PRO A 17 39.83 -20.97 89.85
N PRO A 18 40.45 -22.05 89.38
CA PRO A 18 40.04 -22.71 88.14
C PRO A 18 38.57 -23.14 88.23
N GLN A 19 37.88 -23.16 87.08
CA GLN A 19 36.43 -23.40 87.03
C GLN A 19 36.03 -24.72 87.71
N SER A 20 36.81 -25.79 87.53
CA SER A 20 36.58 -27.07 88.20
C SER A 20 36.50 -26.97 89.72
N LYS A 21 37.28 -26.08 90.35
CA LYS A 21 37.21 -25.85 91.81
C LYS A 21 36.03 -24.98 92.24
N LEU A 22 35.55 -24.09 91.37
CA LEU A 22 34.31 -23.34 91.63
C LEU A 22 33.09 -24.26 91.56
N ASP A 23 33.13 -25.26 90.66
CA ASP A 23 32.03 -26.21 90.47
C ASP A 23 32.02 -27.30 91.56
N GLU A 24 33.18 -27.83 91.97
CA GLU A 24 33.28 -28.92 92.95
C GLU A 24 33.44 -28.48 94.42
N GLY A 25 33.90 -27.25 94.67
CA GLY A 25 34.19 -26.72 96.01
C GLY A 25 35.49 -27.23 96.65
N TRP A 26 35.74 -26.81 97.91
CA TRP A 26 36.88 -27.28 98.71
C TRP A 26 36.60 -28.66 99.32
N LYS A 27 37.48 -29.63 99.11
CA LYS A 27 37.35 -30.98 99.70
C LYS A 27 38.09 -31.07 101.03
N VAL A 28 37.76 -32.07 101.84
CA VAL A 28 38.42 -32.30 103.13
C VAL A 28 39.92 -32.55 102.89
N GLN A 29 40.78 -31.85 103.65
CA GLN A 29 42.25 -31.76 103.49
C GLN A 29 42.76 -30.86 102.35
N ASP A 30 41.89 -30.24 101.54
CA ASP A 30 42.35 -29.20 100.62
C ASP A 30 42.88 -28.00 101.41
N LYS A 31 44.07 -27.51 101.04
CA LYS A 31 44.66 -26.28 101.57
C LYS A 31 44.62 -25.21 100.48
N PRO A 32 43.47 -24.52 100.28
CA PRO A 32 43.35 -23.53 99.21
C PRO A 32 44.39 -22.42 99.40
N PRO A 33 45.04 -21.97 98.31
CA PRO A 33 45.88 -20.78 98.36
C PRO A 33 45.11 -19.59 98.91
N ALA A 34 45.75 -18.77 99.75
CA ALA A 34 45.11 -17.57 100.31
C ALA A 34 44.57 -16.63 99.22
N ALA A 35 45.23 -16.57 98.05
CA ALA A 35 44.78 -15.82 96.89
C ALA A 35 43.38 -16.24 96.41
N TRP A 36 43.03 -17.52 96.50
CA TRP A 36 41.72 -18.03 96.08
C TRP A 36 40.61 -17.62 97.04
N LEU A 37 40.88 -17.67 98.35
CA LEU A 37 39.94 -17.22 99.37
C LEU A 37 39.76 -15.70 99.33
N ASN A 38 40.85 -14.95 99.14
CA ASN A 38 40.81 -13.50 98.97
C ASN A 38 39.92 -13.10 97.78
N TRP A 39 40.01 -13.82 96.66
CA TRP A 39 39.16 -13.56 95.49
C TRP A 39 37.66 -13.72 95.80
N GLN A 40 37.29 -14.82 96.46
CA GLN A 40 35.89 -15.05 96.82
C GLN A 40 35.37 -13.99 97.79
N MET A 41 36.15 -13.64 98.82
CA MET A 41 35.76 -12.66 99.83
C MET A 41 35.64 -11.26 99.24
N ASN A 42 36.61 -10.82 98.43
CA ASN A 42 36.57 -9.53 97.76
C ASN A 42 35.41 -9.42 96.77
N LYS A 43 35.15 -10.45 95.95
CA LYS A 43 34.02 -10.42 95.01
C LYS A 43 32.67 -10.37 95.71
N THR A 44 32.55 -11.05 96.84
CA THR A 44 31.33 -10.99 97.67
C THR A 44 31.15 -9.59 98.26
N TYR A 45 32.22 -8.97 98.76
CA TYR A 45 32.19 -7.59 99.25
C TYR A 45 31.79 -6.58 98.17
N GLU A 46 32.43 -6.63 96.99
CA GLU A 46 32.14 -5.70 95.88
C GLU A 46 30.68 -5.80 95.43
N ALA A 47 30.13 -7.02 95.32
CA ALA A 47 28.73 -7.22 94.93
C ALA A 47 27.75 -6.68 95.99
N LEU A 48 28.01 -6.90 97.27
CA LEU A 48 27.17 -6.36 98.34
C LEU A 48 27.26 -4.83 98.44
N LYS A 49 28.44 -4.26 98.21
CA LYS A 49 28.64 -2.81 98.14
C LYS A 49 27.81 -2.20 97.00
N GLU A 50 27.85 -2.80 95.81
CA GLU A 50 27.05 -2.35 94.67
C GLU A 50 25.54 -2.35 94.98
N VAL A 51 25.05 -3.39 95.66
CA VAL A 51 23.63 -3.46 96.08
C VAL A 51 23.30 -2.39 97.11
N HIS A 52 24.16 -2.14 98.10
CA HIS A 52 23.96 -1.06 99.09
C HIS A 52 23.91 0.32 98.42
N GLU A 53 24.81 0.59 97.48
CA GLU A 53 24.90 1.88 96.76
C GLU A 53 23.67 2.08 95.84
N LYS A 54 23.27 1.06 95.07
CA LYS A 54 22.13 1.17 94.14
C LYS A 54 20.76 1.13 94.83
N ALA A 55 20.63 0.52 96.00
CA ALA A 55 19.37 0.52 96.74
C ALA A 55 19.00 1.92 97.29
N ALA A 56 19.98 2.81 97.47
CA ALA A 56 19.75 4.19 97.92
C ALA A 56 19.04 5.06 96.86
N GLU A 57 19.25 4.80 95.57
CA GLU A 57 18.65 5.52 94.44
C GLU A 57 17.13 5.34 94.33
N LYS A 58 16.55 4.28 94.94
CA LYS A 58 15.10 4.03 94.95
C LYS A 58 14.31 5.09 95.73
N THR A 59 14.98 5.83 96.61
CA THR A 59 14.38 6.88 97.46
C THR A 59 14.19 8.19 96.67
N GLU A 60 15.07 8.49 95.71
CA GLU A 60 14.99 9.68 94.85
C GLU A 60 13.87 9.58 93.81
N VAL A 61 13.62 8.37 93.28
CA VAL A 61 12.50 8.11 92.36
C VAL A 61 11.15 8.35 93.06
N ALA A 62 11.03 8.02 94.34
CA ALA A 62 9.80 8.24 95.10
C ALA A 62 9.51 9.73 95.34
N SER A 63 10.54 10.53 95.70
CA SER A 63 10.35 11.98 95.89
C SER A 63 10.07 12.70 94.58
N ALA A 64 10.73 12.31 93.48
CA ALA A 64 10.49 12.89 92.16
C ALA A 64 9.04 12.67 91.67
N ILE A 65 8.44 11.51 91.96
CA ILE A 65 7.04 11.23 91.63
C ILE A 65 6.09 12.12 92.47
N GLU A 66 6.37 12.30 93.76
CA GLU A 66 5.54 13.12 94.65
C GLU A 66 5.58 14.60 94.28
N ASP A 67 6.76 15.15 93.98
CA ASP A 67 6.94 16.54 93.55
C ASP A 67 6.26 16.81 92.20
N THR A 68 6.37 15.86 91.25
CA THR A 68 5.72 15.97 89.93
C THR A 68 4.19 15.99 90.07
N LYS A 69 3.65 15.15 90.97
CA LYS A 69 2.21 15.13 91.25
C LYS A 69 1.74 16.44 91.86
N LYS A 70 2.46 16.97 92.86
CA LYS A 70 2.15 18.24 93.53
C LYS A 70 2.18 19.43 92.58
N TYR A 71 3.17 19.48 91.68
CA TYR A 71 3.26 20.50 90.63
C TYR A 71 2.09 20.42 89.65
N THR A 72 1.72 19.20 89.22
CA THR A 72 0.60 18.98 88.30
C THR A 72 -0.73 19.40 88.95
N ASP A 73 -0.98 19.00 90.19
CA ASP A 73 -2.19 19.35 90.93
C ASP A 73 -2.31 20.87 91.16
N GLN A 74 -1.20 21.56 91.46
CA GLN A 74 -1.17 23.03 91.54
C GLN A 74 -1.50 23.71 90.21
N LYS A 75 -0.95 23.21 89.10
CA LYS A 75 -1.21 23.78 87.77
C LYS A 75 -2.67 23.56 87.36
N VAL A 76 -3.24 22.39 87.66
CA VAL A 76 -4.66 22.09 87.38
C VAL A 76 -5.60 22.92 88.26
N ALA A 77 -5.29 23.11 89.55
CA ALA A 77 -6.08 23.97 90.44
C ALA A 77 -6.10 25.45 89.99
N GLY A 78 -5.06 25.90 89.30
CA GLY A 78 -4.99 27.24 88.69
C GLY A 78 -5.74 27.37 87.36
N ILE A 79 -6.23 26.29 86.78
CA ILE A 79 -7.05 26.34 85.54
C ILE A 79 -8.47 26.71 85.93
N ASP A 80 -8.79 27.99 85.74
CA ASP A 80 -10.16 28.46 85.82
C ASP A 80 -10.90 28.12 84.51
N LEU A 81 -11.64 27.01 84.54
CA LEU A 81 -12.45 26.55 83.41
C LEU A 81 -13.50 27.59 82.97
N SER A 82 -13.89 28.52 83.86
CA SER A 82 -14.86 29.58 83.52
C SER A 82 -14.25 30.68 82.63
N LYS A 83 -12.91 30.76 82.53
CA LYS A 83 -12.19 31.69 81.67
C LYS A 83 -11.85 31.13 80.29
N ILE A 84 -12.05 29.82 80.07
CA ILE A 84 -11.90 29.20 78.76
C ILE A 84 -13.17 29.49 77.96
N THR A 85 -13.11 30.52 77.12
CA THR A 85 -14.17 30.85 76.17
C THR A 85 -13.81 30.38 74.76
N ALA A 86 -14.80 30.32 73.88
CA ALA A 86 -14.58 30.02 72.46
C ALA A 86 -13.55 30.97 71.83
N GLU A 87 -13.52 32.26 72.23
CA GLU A 87 -12.49 33.20 71.77
C GLU A 87 -11.09 32.85 72.26
N SER A 88 -10.93 32.42 73.53
CA SER A 88 -9.60 32.17 74.12
C SER A 88 -8.84 30.98 73.51
N ILE A 89 -9.55 30.08 72.82
CA ILE A 89 -8.97 28.89 72.17
C ILE A 89 -8.94 28.98 70.64
N GLY A 90 -9.32 30.14 70.07
CA GLY A 90 -9.41 30.32 68.62
C GLY A 90 -10.48 29.44 67.97
N ALA A 91 -11.50 29.01 68.70
CA ALA A 91 -12.61 28.26 68.12
C ALA A 91 -13.43 29.20 67.22
N ALA A 92 -13.68 28.76 65.98
CA ALA A 92 -14.51 29.51 65.05
C ALA A 92 -15.89 29.79 65.68
N LYS A 93 -16.37 31.04 65.59
CA LYS A 93 -17.68 31.37 66.16
C LYS A 93 -18.76 30.66 65.35
N LYS A 94 -19.88 30.33 66.00
CA LYS A 94 -21.05 29.78 65.29
C LYS A 94 -21.46 30.69 64.12
N VAL A 95 -21.33 32.02 64.27
CA VAL A 95 -21.59 32.98 63.18
C VAL A 95 -20.61 32.85 62.01
N ASP A 96 -19.33 32.55 62.25
CA ASP A 96 -18.33 32.34 61.20
C ASP A 96 -18.62 31.03 60.46
N LEU A 97 -18.99 29.98 61.20
CA LEU A 97 -19.39 28.70 60.62
C LEU A 97 -20.71 28.79 59.84
N ASP A 98 -21.69 29.55 60.35
CA ASP A 98 -22.98 29.77 59.69
C ASP A 98 -22.82 30.67 58.44
N THR A 99 -21.88 31.63 58.47
CA THR A 99 -21.48 32.42 57.29
C THR A 99 -20.78 31.55 56.25
N LEU A 100 -19.80 30.74 56.65
CA LEU A 100 -19.14 29.77 55.78
C LEU A 100 -20.14 28.75 55.18
N LYS A 101 -21.14 28.29 55.93
CA LYS A 101 -22.21 27.43 55.40
C LYS A 101 -23.10 28.15 54.40
N LYS A 102 -23.44 29.42 54.66
CA LYS A 102 -24.22 30.26 53.74
C LYS A 102 -23.46 30.54 52.45
N GLU A 103 -22.15 30.74 52.54
CA GLU A 103 -21.27 30.97 51.38
C GLU A 103 -20.93 29.69 50.63
N ALA A 104 -20.78 28.55 51.32
CA ALA A 104 -20.36 27.29 50.71
C ALA A 104 -21.48 26.59 49.92
N VAL A 105 -22.75 26.68 50.33
CA VAL A 105 -23.85 25.94 49.68
C VAL A 105 -25.24 26.59 49.86
N SER A 106 -25.38 27.92 49.79
CA SER A 106 -26.74 28.48 49.68
C SER A 106 -27.27 28.25 48.27
N ARG A 107 -28.24 27.32 48.14
CA ARG A 107 -29.12 27.29 46.97
C ARG A 107 -29.98 28.54 47.04
N LYS A 108 -29.61 29.57 46.28
CA LYS A 108 -30.36 30.82 46.20
C LYS A 108 -31.55 30.62 45.27
N SER A 109 -32.70 31.19 45.64
CA SER A 109 -33.89 31.19 44.80
C SER A 109 -33.65 32.00 43.52
N ASP A 110 -34.35 31.62 42.45
CA ASP A 110 -34.46 32.38 41.20
C ASP A 110 -35.14 33.72 41.47
N ILE A 111 -34.36 34.76 41.78
CA ILE A 111 -34.89 36.07 42.19
C ILE A 111 -34.80 37.11 41.07
N TYR A 112 -34.02 36.85 40.02
CA TYR A 112 -33.79 37.80 38.94
C TYR A 112 -34.29 37.26 37.60
N ASN A 113 -34.94 38.14 36.84
CA ASN A 113 -35.36 37.89 35.46
C ASN A 113 -34.27 38.24 34.44
N ASP A 114 -33.02 38.42 34.87
CA ASP A 114 -31.87 38.74 34.02
C ASP A 114 -30.61 38.04 34.53
N PHE A 115 -29.96 37.26 33.67
CA PHE A 115 -28.72 36.54 34.00
C PHE A 115 -27.57 37.48 34.38
N ASN A 116 -27.55 38.73 33.92
CA ASN A 116 -26.50 39.70 34.25
C ASN A 116 -26.54 40.16 35.72
N LEU A 117 -27.67 39.99 36.41
CA LEU A 117 -27.86 40.38 37.81
C LEU A 117 -27.33 39.33 38.80
N TYR A 118 -27.09 38.10 38.35
CA TYR A 118 -26.50 37.03 39.16
C TYR A 118 -24.98 37.22 39.30
N THR A 119 -24.56 38.17 40.14
CA THR A 119 -23.14 38.50 40.36
C THR A 119 -22.57 38.00 41.68
N GLU A 120 -23.41 37.66 42.66
CA GLU A 120 -22.93 37.12 43.92
C GLU A 120 -22.54 35.65 43.78
N PRO A 121 -21.36 35.23 44.29
CA PRO A 121 -20.98 33.82 44.30
C PRO A 121 -22.05 32.93 44.95
N GLY A 122 -22.26 31.75 44.35
CA GLY A 122 -23.23 30.78 44.85
C GLY A 122 -23.84 29.90 43.76
N ILE A 123 -24.77 29.05 44.17
CA ILE A 123 -25.50 28.12 43.31
C ILE A 123 -26.96 28.55 43.27
N TYR A 124 -27.48 28.85 42.09
CA TYR A 124 -28.85 29.31 41.87
C TYR A 124 -29.63 28.23 41.12
N ASN A 125 -30.84 27.93 41.58
CA ASN A 125 -31.76 27.07 40.85
C ASN A 125 -32.60 27.97 39.92
N ILE A 126 -32.37 27.88 38.62
CA ILE A 126 -33.13 28.60 37.61
C ILE A 126 -34.33 27.75 37.24
N SER A 127 -35.49 28.17 37.74
CA SER A 127 -36.74 27.40 37.63
C SER A 127 -37.38 27.52 36.26
N GLN A 128 -37.16 28.65 35.58
CA GLN A 128 -37.61 28.90 34.21
C GLN A 128 -36.64 29.85 33.51
N ILE A 129 -36.24 29.49 32.28
CA ILE A 129 -35.35 30.32 31.45
C ILE A 129 -36.12 31.06 30.34
N GLY A 130 -37.40 30.77 30.16
CA GLY A 130 -38.22 31.24 29.03
C GLY A 130 -38.22 32.75 28.83
N ASN A 131 -38.37 33.51 29.92
CA ASN A 131 -38.54 34.97 29.90
C ASN A 131 -37.35 35.73 30.50
N THR A 132 -36.23 35.06 30.74
CA THR A 132 -35.06 35.65 31.41
C THR A 132 -34.16 36.36 30.40
N ALA A 133 -33.84 37.63 30.64
CA ALA A 133 -32.91 38.40 29.83
C ALA A 133 -31.45 37.89 29.98
N ASN A 134 -30.62 38.13 28.96
CA ASN A 134 -29.19 37.77 28.91
C ASN A 134 -28.87 36.29 29.20
N LYS A 135 -29.87 35.42 29.11
CA LYS A 135 -29.74 33.97 29.19
C LYS A 135 -28.86 33.43 28.06
N PRO A 136 -28.28 32.23 28.24
CA PRO A 136 -27.61 31.57 27.13
C PRO A 136 -28.55 31.32 25.96
N ASN A 137 -27.99 31.47 24.75
CA ASN A 137 -28.68 31.18 23.49
C ASN A 137 -29.03 29.70 23.36
N THR A 138 -29.80 29.37 22.32
CA THR A 138 -30.15 27.98 21.98
C THR A 138 -28.91 27.11 21.78
N PHE A 139 -28.95 25.87 22.25
CA PHE A 139 -27.98 24.84 21.88
C PHE A 139 -28.54 24.05 20.70
N ARG A 140 -27.83 24.06 19.56
CA ARG A 140 -28.26 23.42 18.30
C ARG A 140 -29.69 23.80 17.87
N GLY A 141 -30.07 25.07 17.99
CA GLY A 141 -31.39 25.58 17.63
C GLY A 141 -32.52 25.22 18.60
N THR A 142 -32.25 24.44 19.64
CA THR A 142 -33.22 24.14 20.72
C THR A 142 -33.02 25.10 21.88
N GLN A 143 -34.12 25.63 22.42
CA GLN A 143 -34.07 26.45 23.61
C GLN A 143 -33.64 25.62 24.81
N LEU A 144 -32.64 26.11 25.56
CA LEU A 144 -32.18 25.48 26.79
C LEU A 144 -33.33 25.41 27.81
N ASP A 145 -33.32 24.37 28.65
CA ASP A 145 -34.30 24.18 29.71
C ASP A 145 -33.84 24.80 31.04
N TRP A 146 -34.58 24.52 32.12
CA TRP A 146 -34.28 24.94 33.48
C TRP A 146 -33.02 24.25 34.01
N GLY A 147 -32.40 24.80 35.06
CA GLY A 147 -31.05 24.38 35.38
C GLY A 147 -30.44 24.99 36.62
N VAL A 148 -29.16 24.71 36.78
CA VAL A 148 -28.33 25.22 37.87
C VAL A 148 -27.36 26.24 37.31
N LEU A 149 -27.41 27.46 37.84
CA LEU A 149 -26.42 28.50 37.57
C LEU A 149 -25.44 28.56 38.74
N THR A 150 -24.18 28.26 38.47
CA THR A 150 -23.07 28.50 39.39
C THR A 150 -22.43 29.84 39.06
N VAL A 151 -22.31 30.69 40.07
CA VAL A 151 -21.62 31.98 39.99
C VAL A 151 -20.37 31.91 40.84
N GLU A 152 -19.22 32.22 40.25
CA GLU A 152 -17.92 32.23 40.91
C GLU A 152 -17.30 33.62 40.79
N SER A 153 -16.49 34.03 41.78
CA SER A 153 -15.68 35.27 41.71
C SER A 153 -14.20 34.94 41.68
N THR A 154 -13.42 35.61 40.83
CA THR A 154 -11.96 35.51 40.85
C THR A 154 -11.35 36.47 41.89
N PRO A 155 -10.09 36.26 42.33
CA PRO A 155 -9.39 37.22 43.18
C PRO A 155 -9.31 38.64 42.60
N GLN A 156 -9.38 38.77 41.28
CA GLN A 156 -9.39 40.05 40.54
C GLN A 156 -10.79 40.68 40.45
N GLY A 157 -11.82 40.06 41.05
CA GLY A 157 -13.19 40.57 41.04
C GLY A 157 -14.00 40.23 39.78
N TYR A 158 -13.51 39.35 38.91
CA TYR A 158 -14.29 38.90 37.74
C TYR A 158 -15.35 37.90 38.16
N ILE A 159 -16.49 37.94 37.46
CA ILE A 159 -17.59 37.02 37.71
C ILE A 159 -17.63 35.96 36.62
N ILE A 160 -17.68 34.69 37.01
CA ILE A 160 -17.84 33.57 36.09
C ILE A 160 -19.23 32.98 36.32
N GLN A 161 -19.95 32.76 35.23
CA GLN A 161 -21.22 32.06 35.25
C GLN A 161 -21.09 30.74 34.49
N THR A 162 -21.46 29.65 35.15
CA THR A 162 -21.56 28.32 34.55
C THR A 162 -22.99 27.85 34.74
N TYR A 163 -23.72 27.67 33.63
CA TYR A 163 -25.10 27.21 33.64
C TYR A 163 -25.19 25.79 33.09
N THR A 164 -25.71 24.88 33.90
CA THR A 164 -25.95 23.48 33.53
C THR A 164 -27.45 23.22 33.52
N THR A 165 -27.98 22.87 32.36
CA THR A 165 -29.38 22.49 32.16
C THR A 165 -29.64 21.08 32.67
N VAL A 166 -30.87 20.80 33.15
CA VAL A 166 -31.19 19.52 33.77
C VAL A 166 -31.63 18.47 32.76
N ILE A 167 -32.48 18.84 31.80
CA ILE A 167 -33.02 17.91 30.79
C ILE A 167 -32.01 17.71 29.67
N THR A 168 -31.49 18.81 29.10
CA THR A 168 -30.56 18.72 27.97
C THR A 168 -29.12 18.40 28.38
N ASN A 169 -28.79 18.47 29.68
CA ASN A 169 -27.46 18.21 30.24
C ASN A 169 -26.34 19.03 29.53
N VAL A 170 -26.71 20.18 28.99
CA VAL A 170 -25.81 21.13 28.34
C VAL A 170 -25.22 22.04 29.41
N THR A 171 -23.90 22.15 29.43
CA THR A 171 -23.19 23.13 30.25
C THR A 171 -22.66 24.26 29.37
N VAL A 172 -23.00 25.49 29.73
CA VAL A 172 -22.52 26.72 29.09
C VAL A 172 -21.83 27.62 30.12
N ARG A 173 -20.83 28.36 29.69
CA ARG A 173 -20.02 29.25 30.53
C ARG A 173 -19.85 30.62 29.89
N ARG A 174 -19.83 31.67 30.70
CA ARG A 174 -19.39 33.02 30.31
C ARG A 174 -18.69 33.71 31.46
N THR A 175 -18.00 34.81 31.15
CA THR A 175 -17.26 35.61 32.13
C THR A 175 -17.61 37.08 31.99
N ARG A 176 -17.76 37.77 33.12
CA ARG A 176 -17.80 39.23 33.22
C ARG A 176 -16.43 39.73 33.69
N THR A 177 -15.79 40.55 32.88
CA THR A 177 -14.61 41.33 33.31
C THR A 177 -15.08 42.65 33.94
N GLU A 178 -14.20 43.63 34.14
CA GLU A 178 -14.51 44.88 34.84
C GLU A 178 -15.71 45.66 34.25
N SER A 179 -16.00 45.50 32.95
CA SER A 179 -16.99 46.33 32.24
C SER A 179 -18.04 45.57 31.42
N GLN A 180 -17.79 44.32 30.99
CA GLN A 180 -18.67 43.62 30.03
C GLN A 180 -18.75 42.11 30.23
N TRP A 181 -19.90 41.52 29.88
CA TRP A 181 -20.10 40.08 29.79
C TRP A 181 -19.65 39.54 28.43
N SER A 182 -18.93 38.41 28.42
CA SER A 182 -18.69 37.65 27.21
C SER A 182 -19.96 36.94 26.73
N ASP A 183 -19.96 36.53 25.46
CA ASP A 183 -20.94 35.56 24.97
C ASP A 183 -20.88 34.25 25.76
N TRP A 184 -22.02 33.57 25.83
CA TRP A 184 -22.13 32.22 26.35
C TRP A 184 -21.46 31.21 25.42
N ARG A 185 -20.63 30.32 25.99
CA ARG A 185 -19.93 29.25 25.25
C ARG A 185 -20.23 27.89 25.87
N THR A 186 -20.55 26.90 25.05
CA THR A 186 -20.76 25.52 25.51
C THR A 186 -19.43 24.90 25.96
N LEU A 187 -19.42 24.29 27.15
CA LEU A 187 -18.34 23.40 27.59
C LEU A 187 -18.61 22.02 27.00
N LEU A 188 -17.63 21.49 26.27
CA LEU A 188 -17.68 20.15 25.69
C LEU A 188 -17.63 19.12 26.83
N THR A 189 -18.74 18.44 27.12
CA THR A 189 -18.78 17.26 28.00
C THR A 189 -18.51 15.98 27.19
N GLU A 190 -18.23 14.85 27.85
CA GLU A 190 -17.85 13.55 27.25
C GLU A 190 -18.78 13.03 26.12
N TYR A 191 -19.95 13.65 25.95
CA TYR A 191 -20.97 13.38 24.92
C TYR A 191 -20.82 14.22 23.63
N THR A 192 -19.61 14.69 23.29
CA THR A 192 -19.41 15.53 22.10
C THR A 192 -19.11 14.78 20.81
N PHE A 193 -19.07 13.44 20.83
CA PHE A 193 -19.36 12.66 19.63
C PHE A 193 -20.88 12.60 19.47
N GLN A 194 -21.45 13.44 18.61
CA GLN A 194 -22.84 13.27 18.19
C GLN A 194 -22.99 11.95 17.44
N ASP A 195 -24.11 11.27 17.65
CA ASP A 195 -24.58 10.32 16.66
C ASP A 195 -24.71 11.05 15.31
N PRO A 196 -24.21 10.47 14.21
CA PRO A 196 -24.31 11.08 12.90
C PRO A 196 -25.77 11.35 12.53
N VAL A 197 -26.03 12.53 11.97
CA VAL A 197 -27.37 12.96 11.56
C VAL A 197 -27.85 12.11 10.38
N TYR A 198 -29.02 11.50 10.51
CA TYR A 198 -29.64 10.74 9.43
C TYR A 198 -30.00 11.65 8.25
N VAL A 199 -29.58 11.25 7.03
CA VAL A 199 -29.91 11.92 5.77
C VAL A 199 -30.99 11.11 5.06
N ALA A 200 -32.17 11.71 4.87
CA ALA A 200 -33.33 11.04 4.29
C ALA A 200 -33.12 10.63 2.81
N PRO A 201 -33.83 9.59 2.32
CA PRO A 201 -33.87 9.25 0.89
C PRO A 201 -34.33 10.46 0.05
N SER A 202 -34.00 10.46 -1.24
CA SER A 202 -34.27 11.57 -2.18
C SER A 202 -33.62 12.92 -1.82
N THR A 203 -32.79 12.99 -0.76
CA THR A 203 -32.01 14.20 -0.45
C THR A 203 -30.94 14.44 -1.51
N ASP A 204 -30.75 15.70 -1.89
CA ASP A 204 -29.59 16.12 -2.66
C ASP A 204 -28.41 16.40 -1.73
N LEU A 205 -27.30 15.67 -1.89
CA LEU A 205 -26.13 15.86 -1.02
C LEU A 205 -25.48 17.25 -1.17
N ASN A 206 -25.79 18.00 -2.24
CA ASN A 206 -25.38 19.39 -2.41
C ASN A 206 -26.05 20.33 -1.38
N SER A 207 -27.21 19.97 -0.82
CA SER A 207 -27.87 20.77 0.23
C SER A 207 -27.33 20.50 1.63
N VAL A 208 -26.50 19.45 1.82
CA VAL A 208 -25.92 19.09 3.12
C VAL A 208 -24.64 19.90 3.37
N THR A 209 -24.79 21.16 3.77
CA THR A 209 -23.68 22.13 3.88
C THR A 209 -23.33 22.54 5.30
N ILE A 210 -24.10 22.09 6.30
CA ILE A 210 -23.84 22.42 7.71
C ILE A 210 -22.70 21.52 8.22
N PRO A 211 -21.65 22.06 8.85
CA PRO A 211 -20.59 21.23 9.40
C PRO A 211 -21.09 20.22 10.44
N GLY A 212 -20.66 18.97 10.32
CA GLY A 212 -21.11 17.86 11.16
C GLY A 212 -20.88 16.50 10.51
N ASP A 213 -21.22 15.45 11.24
CA ASP A 213 -21.23 14.07 10.76
C ASP A 213 -22.67 13.62 10.47
N TYR A 214 -22.83 12.91 9.36
CA TYR A 214 -24.10 12.49 8.78
C TYR A 214 -24.02 11.03 8.34
N MET A 215 -25.17 10.36 8.19
CA MET A 215 -25.22 9.00 7.67
C MET A 215 -26.51 8.69 6.93
N ASN A 216 -26.43 7.72 6.02
CA ASN A 216 -27.60 6.95 5.57
C ASN A 216 -27.23 5.45 5.60
N PRO A 217 -28.01 4.59 6.28
CA PRO A 217 -27.65 3.20 6.52
C PRO A 217 -28.09 2.22 5.42
N ALA A 218 -28.78 2.66 4.36
CA ALA A 218 -29.41 1.75 3.39
C ALA A 218 -29.09 2.08 1.92
N ASN A 219 -28.47 1.13 1.21
CA ASN A 219 -28.17 1.26 -0.23
C ASN A 219 -29.42 1.63 -1.06
N ALA A 220 -30.58 1.05 -0.71
CA ALA A 220 -31.85 1.34 -1.40
C ALA A 220 -32.29 2.81 -1.26
N GLU A 221 -32.01 3.44 -0.11
CA GLU A 221 -32.30 4.86 0.11
C GLU A 221 -31.30 5.73 -0.63
N VAL A 222 -30.00 5.43 -0.52
CA VAL A 222 -28.93 6.19 -1.18
C VAL A 222 -29.06 6.17 -2.70
N ALA A 223 -29.55 5.06 -3.27
CA ALA A 223 -29.85 4.97 -4.70
C ALA A 223 -30.89 5.99 -5.19
N THR A 224 -31.71 6.56 -4.29
CA THR A 224 -32.68 7.63 -4.62
C THR A 224 -32.13 9.03 -4.41
N MET A 225 -30.97 9.16 -3.75
CA MET A 225 -30.36 10.44 -3.41
C MET A 225 -29.62 11.03 -4.62
N ALA A 226 -29.54 12.36 -4.69
CA ALA A 226 -28.79 13.06 -5.73
C ALA A 226 -27.40 13.47 -5.25
N ASN A 227 -26.46 13.60 -6.19
CA ASN A 227 -25.08 14.04 -5.94
C ASN A 227 -24.28 13.19 -4.94
N THR A 228 -24.60 11.89 -4.87
CA THR A 228 -23.80 10.88 -4.18
C THR A 228 -22.75 10.30 -5.15
N PRO A 229 -21.55 9.91 -4.68
CA PRO A 229 -20.52 9.30 -5.55
C PRO A 229 -20.81 7.83 -5.88
N THR A 230 -21.66 7.16 -5.09
CA THR A 230 -22.04 5.75 -5.24
C THR A 230 -23.41 5.52 -4.57
N PRO A 231 -24.25 4.58 -5.04
CA PRO A 231 -25.55 4.24 -4.42
C PRO A 231 -25.42 3.35 -3.17
N GLU A 232 -24.38 3.54 -2.37
CA GLU A 232 -24.10 2.73 -1.18
C GLU A 232 -24.32 3.52 0.10
N ALA A 233 -24.80 2.84 1.15
CA ALA A 233 -24.89 3.38 2.49
C ALA A 233 -23.55 3.96 2.96
N PHE A 234 -23.62 5.05 3.72
CA PHE A 234 -22.46 5.89 3.95
C PHE A 234 -22.46 6.59 5.29
N SER A 235 -21.27 7.03 5.68
CA SER A 235 -21.05 8.16 6.58
C SER A 235 -20.48 9.34 5.80
N LEU A 236 -20.88 10.55 6.17
CA LEU A 236 -20.46 11.79 5.53
C LEU A 236 -19.99 12.77 6.60
N SER A 237 -18.77 13.27 6.46
CA SER A 237 -18.30 14.41 7.26
C SER A 237 -18.31 15.68 6.42
N VAL A 238 -18.88 16.74 6.96
CA VAL A 238 -18.96 18.07 6.34
C VAL A 238 -18.13 19.05 7.15
N TYR A 239 -17.21 19.76 6.48
CA TYR A 239 -16.35 20.77 7.10
C TYR A 239 -16.54 22.12 6.40
N ARG A 240 -16.37 23.20 7.16
CA ARG A 240 -16.34 24.56 6.61
C ARG A 240 -14.90 25.04 6.46
N HIS A 241 -14.56 25.53 5.27
CA HIS A 241 -13.38 26.35 5.00
C HIS A 241 -13.83 27.63 4.26
N ALA A 242 -13.06 28.17 3.33
CA ALA A 242 -13.53 29.23 2.41
C ALA A 242 -14.77 28.82 1.56
N GLY A 243 -15.19 27.56 1.65
CA GLY A 243 -16.42 26.98 1.13
C GLY A 243 -16.79 25.75 1.96
N ILE A 244 -17.28 24.68 1.34
CA ILE A 244 -17.66 23.43 2.03
C ILE A 244 -16.79 22.28 1.55
N HIS A 245 -16.30 21.45 2.46
CA HIS A 245 -15.62 20.19 2.16
C HIS A 245 -16.47 19.03 2.62
N GLN A 246 -16.67 18.05 1.73
CA GLN A 246 -17.39 16.82 2.05
C GLN A 246 -16.47 15.61 1.90
N VAL A 247 -16.53 14.70 2.87
CA VAL A 247 -15.84 13.41 2.86
C VAL A 247 -16.87 12.30 3.02
N PHE A 248 -17.09 11.53 1.96
CA PHE A 248 -18.04 10.43 1.89
C PHE A 248 -17.30 9.10 2.07
N ARG A 249 -17.77 8.24 2.98
CA ARG A 249 -17.17 6.94 3.28
C ARG A 249 -18.24 5.86 3.21
N VAL A 250 -18.02 4.85 2.38
CA VAL A 250 -18.95 3.72 2.22
C VAL A 250 -18.93 2.83 3.47
N PHE A 251 -20.09 2.27 3.82
CA PHE A 251 -20.26 1.41 4.99
C PHE A 251 -19.60 0.02 4.86
N SER A 252 -19.39 -0.45 3.64
CA SER A 252 -19.12 -1.86 3.34
C SER A 252 -17.86 -2.37 4.04
N PRO A 253 -17.92 -3.49 4.78
CA PRO A 253 -16.75 -4.07 5.44
C PRO A 253 -15.72 -4.62 4.45
N HIS A 254 -16.12 -4.80 3.19
CA HIS A 254 -15.25 -5.27 2.10
C HIS A 254 -14.80 -4.13 1.18
N SER A 255 -15.27 -2.90 1.43
CA SER A 255 -14.94 -1.74 0.62
C SER A 255 -15.01 -0.47 1.46
N ASN A 256 -13.86 -0.04 1.97
CA ASN A 256 -13.70 1.19 2.75
C ASN A 256 -13.45 2.42 1.85
N ARG A 257 -14.01 2.43 0.65
CA ARG A 257 -13.77 3.50 -0.32
C ARG A 257 -14.21 4.85 0.23
N VAL A 258 -13.38 5.85 -0.03
CA VAL A 258 -13.58 7.23 0.40
C VAL A 258 -13.61 8.15 -0.81
N TRP A 259 -14.53 9.11 -0.82
CA TRP A 259 -14.57 10.19 -1.79
C TRP A 259 -14.51 11.53 -1.08
N LYS A 260 -13.92 12.52 -1.74
CA LYS A 260 -13.88 13.90 -1.26
C LYS A 260 -14.26 14.87 -2.36
N ARG A 261 -14.91 15.97 -1.99
CA ARG A 261 -15.20 17.08 -2.90
C ARG A 261 -15.26 18.40 -2.14
N ASN A 262 -15.15 19.49 -2.89
CA ASN A 262 -15.24 20.84 -2.35
C ASN A 262 -16.36 21.62 -3.06
N PHE A 263 -16.99 22.53 -2.33
CA PHE A 263 -17.80 23.61 -2.86
C PHE A 263 -17.07 24.92 -2.62
N TYR A 264 -17.07 25.81 -3.60
CA TYR A 264 -16.62 27.19 -3.43
C TYR A 264 -17.68 28.15 -3.97
N ASN A 265 -17.99 29.19 -3.18
CA ASN A 265 -19.01 30.15 -3.56
C ASN A 265 -18.62 30.89 -4.85
N GLY A 266 -19.53 30.91 -5.83
CA GLY A 266 -19.26 31.48 -7.17
C GLY A 266 -18.57 30.55 -8.16
N VAL A 267 -18.15 29.34 -7.75
CA VAL A 267 -17.61 28.30 -8.65
C VAL A 267 -18.53 27.07 -8.70
N GLY A 268 -19.09 26.66 -7.55
CA GLY A 268 -19.94 25.48 -7.45
C GLY A 268 -19.24 24.29 -6.79
N TRP A 269 -19.84 23.11 -6.94
CA TRP A 269 -19.30 21.84 -6.45
C TRP A 269 -18.27 21.27 -7.42
N SER A 270 -17.16 20.75 -6.90
CA SER A 270 -16.27 19.87 -7.66
C SER A 270 -16.91 18.51 -7.83
N GLU A 271 -16.43 17.78 -8.84
CA GLU A 271 -16.63 16.34 -8.92
C GLU A 271 -16.14 15.63 -7.64
N TRP A 272 -16.70 14.46 -7.39
CA TRP A 272 -16.22 13.58 -6.33
C TRP A 272 -14.91 12.92 -6.73
N LEU A 273 -13.86 13.15 -5.94
CA LEU A 273 -12.56 12.52 -6.12
C LEU A 273 -12.48 11.29 -5.22
N ARG A 274 -12.37 10.09 -5.82
CA ARG A 274 -12.08 8.85 -5.09
C ARG A 274 -10.66 8.92 -4.51
N VAL A 275 -10.53 8.59 -3.23
CA VAL A 275 -9.25 8.38 -2.56
C VAL A 275 -8.86 6.92 -2.76
N LEU A 276 -7.68 6.70 -3.34
CA LEU A 276 -7.16 5.35 -3.58
C LEU A 276 -6.66 4.73 -2.28
N ASP A 277 -6.89 3.42 -2.13
CA ASP A 277 -6.46 2.63 -0.99
C ASP A 277 -5.35 1.62 -1.36
N GLU A 278 -4.86 0.86 -0.38
CA GLU A 278 -3.80 -0.15 -0.56
C GLU A 278 -4.19 -1.22 -1.59
N ASN A 279 -5.47 -1.57 -1.71
CA ASN A 279 -5.92 -2.57 -2.69
C ASN A 279 -5.80 -2.00 -4.10
N ASP A 280 -6.23 -0.75 -4.33
CA ASP A 280 -6.07 -0.08 -5.62
C ASP A 280 -4.58 -0.04 -6.06
N TYR A 281 -3.67 0.27 -5.12
CA TYR A 281 -2.24 0.27 -5.41
C TYR A 281 -1.69 -1.14 -5.69
N ASN A 282 -2.18 -2.15 -4.96
CA ASN A 282 -1.73 -3.53 -5.15
C ASN A 282 -2.22 -4.13 -6.46
N GLU A 283 -3.45 -3.84 -6.87
CA GLU A 283 -3.97 -4.22 -8.20
C GLU A 283 -3.13 -3.58 -9.31
N LEU A 284 -2.75 -2.29 -9.17
CA LEU A 284 -1.88 -1.61 -10.12
C LEU A 284 -0.48 -2.25 -10.19
N LYS A 285 0.11 -2.58 -9.04
CA LYS A 285 1.42 -3.29 -8.98
C LYS A 285 1.31 -4.67 -9.65
N GLN A 286 0.23 -5.40 -9.37
CA GLN A 286 0.00 -6.74 -9.93
C GLN A 286 -0.18 -6.67 -11.45
N SER A 287 -0.90 -5.67 -11.96
CA SER A 287 -1.02 -5.40 -13.39
C SER A 287 0.34 -5.28 -14.08
N GLY A 288 1.31 -4.58 -13.46
CA GLY A 288 2.68 -4.48 -13.97
C GLY A 288 3.43 -5.82 -13.99
N VAL A 289 3.22 -6.65 -12.98
CA VAL A 289 3.79 -8.02 -12.94
C VAL A 289 3.17 -8.90 -14.01
N ASP A 290 1.85 -8.86 -14.18
CA ASP A 290 1.13 -9.62 -15.19
C ASP A 290 1.56 -9.23 -16.61
N ALA A 291 1.77 -7.93 -16.86
CA ALA A 291 2.32 -7.45 -18.12
C ALA A 291 3.71 -8.03 -18.40
N LYS A 292 4.62 -8.00 -17.41
CA LYS A 292 5.95 -8.60 -17.54
C LYS A 292 5.89 -10.12 -17.77
N ASN A 293 5.01 -10.83 -17.08
CA ASN A 293 4.79 -12.27 -17.29
C ASN A 293 4.34 -12.57 -18.73
N ARG A 294 3.40 -11.81 -19.27
CA ARG A 294 2.92 -11.98 -20.66
C ARG A 294 4.05 -11.73 -21.68
N ILE A 295 4.83 -10.68 -21.48
CA ILE A 295 5.99 -10.37 -22.34
C ILE A 295 7.03 -11.49 -22.26
N ALA A 296 7.42 -11.90 -21.05
CA ALA A 296 8.38 -12.98 -20.86
C ALA A 296 7.89 -14.30 -21.49
N GLY A 297 6.61 -14.64 -21.33
CA GLY A 297 5.99 -15.80 -21.97
C GLY A 297 6.09 -15.76 -23.51
N ALA A 298 5.84 -14.59 -24.11
CA ALA A 298 5.96 -14.41 -25.57
C ALA A 298 7.42 -14.55 -26.05
N ILE A 299 8.38 -14.01 -25.30
CA ILE A 299 9.82 -14.13 -25.62
C ILE A 299 10.28 -15.59 -25.50
N ASN A 300 9.88 -16.27 -24.42
CA ASN A 300 10.15 -17.71 -24.23
C ASN A 300 9.56 -18.55 -25.38
N ALA A 301 8.34 -18.24 -25.84
CA ALA A 301 7.72 -18.91 -26.97
C ALA A 301 8.49 -18.72 -28.29
N LYS A 302 9.39 -17.74 -28.36
CA LYS A 302 10.32 -17.51 -29.48
C LYS A 302 11.72 -18.08 -29.24
N GLY A 303 11.90 -18.88 -28.19
CA GLY A 303 13.14 -19.59 -27.90
C GLY A 303 14.20 -18.78 -27.16
N VAL A 304 13.85 -17.60 -26.62
CA VAL A 304 14.77 -16.78 -25.82
C VAL A 304 14.35 -16.84 -24.34
N PRO A 305 15.22 -17.26 -23.40
CA PRO A 305 14.85 -17.35 -21.98
C PRO A 305 14.54 -15.98 -21.34
N ALA A 306 13.32 -15.80 -20.86
CA ALA A 306 12.85 -14.58 -20.19
C ALA A 306 12.04 -14.87 -18.92
N SER A 307 12.01 -13.93 -17.98
CA SER A 307 11.28 -14.02 -16.71
C SER A 307 10.65 -12.68 -16.35
N ALA A 308 9.57 -12.68 -15.56
CA ALA A 308 9.00 -11.43 -15.03
C ALA A 308 9.87 -10.71 -13.99
N ASN A 309 10.94 -11.38 -13.53
CA ASN A 309 12.00 -10.76 -12.74
C ASN A 309 12.95 -9.89 -13.59
N ASP A 310 12.97 -10.09 -14.91
CA ASP A 310 13.69 -9.19 -15.81
C ASP A 310 13.02 -7.80 -15.79
N ASP A 311 13.83 -6.74 -15.76
CA ASP A 311 13.33 -5.38 -15.94
C ASP A 311 12.95 -5.12 -17.41
N PHE A 312 12.24 -4.02 -17.67
CA PHE A 312 11.75 -3.72 -19.02
C PHE A 312 12.89 -3.54 -20.04
N SER A 313 14.05 -3.01 -19.63
CA SER A 313 15.24 -2.91 -20.49
C SER A 313 15.81 -4.28 -20.87
N THR A 314 15.86 -5.20 -19.92
CA THR A 314 16.34 -6.57 -20.14
C THR A 314 15.38 -7.34 -21.04
N LEU A 315 14.06 -7.22 -20.81
CA LEU A 315 13.06 -7.81 -21.70
C LEU A 315 13.18 -7.24 -23.13
N ALA A 316 13.38 -5.93 -23.27
CA ALA A 316 13.58 -5.28 -24.56
C ALA A 316 14.84 -5.79 -25.29
N ALA A 317 15.95 -5.95 -24.57
CA ALA A 317 17.18 -6.51 -25.12
C ALA A 317 16.97 -7.97 -25.59
N LYS A 318 16.23 -8.77 -24.83
CA LYS A 318 15.89 -10.16 -25.18
C LYS A 318 14.99 -10.26 -26.41
N ILE A 319 14.09 -9.29 -26.63
CA ILE A 319 13.32 -9.21 -27.89
C ILE A 319 14.27 -9.08 -29.09
N GLY A 320 15.36 -8.33 -28.98
CA GLY A 320 16.38 -8.22 -30.03
C GLY A 320 17.16 -9.51 -30.31
N GLN A 321 17.10 -10.51 -29.41
CA GLN A 321 17.73 -11.82 -29.59
C GLN A 321 16.82 -12.82 -30.30
N ILE A 322 15.55 -12.48 -30.52
CA ILE A 322 14.61 -13.36 -31.23
C ILE A 322 15.08 -13.52 -32.67
N LYS A 323 15.40 -14.75 -33.07
CA LYS A 323 15.77 -15.06 -34.45
C LYS A 323 14.57 -14.83 -35.36
N THR A 324 14.68 -13.86 -36.26
CA THR A 324 13.65 -13.54 -37.29
C THR A 324 13.96 -14.17 -38.65
N GLU A 325 15.03 -14.96 -38.74
CA GLU A 325 15.51 -15.52 -39.99
C GLU A 325 14.58 -16.64 -40.46
N LEU A 326 14.10 -16.52 -41.71
CA LEU A 326 13.42 -17.61 -42.42
C LEU A 326 14.41 -18.77 -42.54
N THR A 327 13.98 -19.96 -42.14
CA THR A 327 14.77 -21.19 -42.19
C THR A 327 15.35 -21.37 -43.60
N LEU A 328 16.67 -21.51 -43.70
CA LEU A 328 17.33 -21.88 -44.94
C LEU A 328 16.81 -23.25 -45.37
N VAL A 329 16.17 -23.27 -46.53
CA VAL A 329 15.66 -24.50 -47.13
C VAL A 329 16.85 -25.20 -47.80
N ASP A 330 17.53 -26.06 -47.05
CA ASP A 330 18.56 -26.99 -47.56
C ASP A 330 17.94 -28.19 -48.30
N SER A 331 16.74 -28.03 -48.86
CA SER A 331 16.06 -29.11 -49.55
C SER A 331 16.36 -29.04 -51.05
N GLN A 332 17.04 -30.07 -51.56
CA GLN A 332 17.06 -30.41 -52.96
C GLN A 332 15.61 -30.67 -53.42
N VAL A 333 14.93 -29.62 -53.91
CA VAL A 333 13.63 -29.81 -54.56
C VAL A 333 13.96 -30.36 -55.94
N SER A 334 13.54 -31.58 -56.26
CA SER A 334 13.52 -32.09 -57.62
C SER A 334 12.12 -31.88 -58.19
N TRP A 335 12.02 -31.12 -59.26
CA TRP A 335 10.77 -30.93 -60.00
C TRP A 335 10.88 -31.63 -61.36
N SER A 336 9.76 -32.15 -61.86
CA SER A 336 9.58 -32.65 -63.23
C SER A 336 8.13 -32.43 -63.59
N VAL A 337 7.87 -31.64 -64.63
CA VAL A 337 6.51 -31.30 -65.05
C VAL A 337 6.43 -31.50 -66.55
N THR A 338 6.04 -32.71 -66.97
CA THR A 338 5.70 -32.97 -68.36
C THR A 338 4.30 -32.47 -68.66
N HIS A 339 4.20 -31.52 -69.58
CA HIS A 339 2.94 -31.09 -70.18
C HIS A 339 2.93 -31.47 -71.66
N SER A 340 1.79 -32.00 -72.12
CA SER A 340 1.58 -32.42 -73.51
C SER A 340 0.40 -31.70 -74.18
N PRO A 341 0.37 -30.36 -74.23
CA PRO A 341 -0.75 -29.65 -74.84
C PRO A 341 -0.88 -29.96 -76.32
N LYS A 342 -2.14 -30.00 -76.77
CA LYS A 342 -2.47 -30.04 -78.19
C LYS A 342 -2.68 -28.63 -78.71
N MET A 343 -2.15 -28.37 -79.90
CA MET A 343 -2.42 -27.17 -80.67
C MET A 343 -3.17 -27.51 -81.94
N TYR A 344 -4.21 -26.73 -82.25
CA TYR A 344 -4.98 -26.82 -83.48
C TYR A 344 -4.75 -25.58 -84.35
N ARG A 345 -5.05 -25.71 -85.65
CA ARG A 345 -4.89 -24.64 -86.65
C ARG A 345 -5.46 -23.28 -86.23
N ASP A 346 -6.58 -23.29 -85.51
CA ASP A 346 -7.31 -22.06 -85.15
C ASP A 346 -6.73 -21.32 -83.93
N ASP A 347 -5.87 -21.98 -83.14
CA ASP A 347 -5.46 -21.47 -81.82
C ASP A 347 -4.57 -20.22 -81.89
N LYS A 348 -3.91 -19.96 -83.05
CA LYS A 348 -2.93 -18.87 -83.32
C LYS A 348 -1.75 -18.78 -82.35
N VAL A 349 -1.99 -18.71 -81.04
CA VAL A 349 -1.02 -18.70 -79.93
C VAL A 349 -1.54 -19.52 -78.75
N VAL A 350 -0.72 -20.42 -78.21
CA VAL A 350 -1.00 -21.13 -76.95
C VAL A 350 0.06 -20.75 -75.91
N VAL A 351 -0.38 -20.28 -74.73
CA VAL A 351 0.51 -19.88 -73.63
C VAL A 351 0.26 -20.80 -72.43
N TYR A 352 1.34 -21.33 -71.87
CA TYR A 352 1.32 -22.07 -70.62
C TYR A 352 2.29 -21.43 -69.64
N ASP A 353 1.77 -20.93 -68.52
CA ASP A 353 2.55 -20.24 -67.48
C ASP A 353 2.46 -21.02 -66.17
N HIS A 354 3.56 -21.64 -65.76
CA HIS A 354 3.55 -22.63 -64.69
C HIS A 354 4.46 -22.25 -63.53
N PRO A 355 3.95 -22.22 -62.28
CA PRO A 355 4.79 -22.14 -61.08
C PRO A 355 5.51 -23.47 -60.86
N VAL A 356 6.84 -23.44 -60.92
CA VAL A 356 7.70 -24.61 -60.71
C VAL A 356 7.91 -24.84 -59.22
N THR A 357 8.31 -23.79 -58.49
CA THR A 357 8.58 -23.87 -57.05
C THR A 357 8.65 -22.46 -56.42
N THR A 358 8.69 -22.41 -55.09
CA THR A 358 8.86 -21.17 -54.33
C THR A 358 10.24 -21.11 -53.70
N ILE A 359 10.99 -20.05 -53.99
CA ILE A 359 12.30 -19.75 -53.41
C ILE A 359 12.09 -18.89 -52.17
N GLN A 360 12.41 -19.43 -50.98
CA GLN A 360 12.06 -18.80 -49.71
C GLN A 360 12.98 -17.64 -49.30
N ASN A 361 14.21 -17.53 -49.83
CA ASN A 361 15.18 -16.52 -49.36
C ASN A 361 16.18 -16.02 -50.44
N MET A 362 15.79 -15.10 -51.32
CA MET A 362 16.65 -14.61 -52.41
C MET A 362 17.93 -13.83 -52.02
N LYS A 363 18.23 -13.65 -50.72
CA LYS A 363 19.43 -12.91 -50.27
C LYS A 363 20.74 -13.70 -50.39
N ASN A 364 20.66 -15.03 -50.46
CA ASN A 364 21.85 -15.92 -50.51
C ASN A 364 22.15 -16.40 -51.93
N VAL A 365 23.23 -17.19 -52.09
CA VAL A 365 23.60 -17.77 -53.38
C VAL A 365 22.66 -18.92 -53.73
N PHE A 366 21.93 -18.80 -54.83
CA PHE A 366 21.09 -19.90 -55.34
C PHE A 366 21.74 -20.57 -56.52
N ILE A 367 21.86 -21.89 -56.49
CA ILE A 367 22.26 -22.70 -57.64
C ILE A 367 21.01 -23.40 -58.16
N LEU A 368 20.54 -22.98 -59.33
CA LEU A 368 19.53 -23.72 -60.10
C LEU A 368 20.28 -24.59 -61.10
N ASN A 369 20.39 -25.89 -60.85
CA ASN A 369 20.88 -26.84 -61.83
C ASN A 369 19.68 -27.53 -62.46
N GLY A 370 19.44 -27.34 -63.74
CA GLY A 370 18.23 -27.88 -64.35
C GLY A 370 18.22 -27.83 -65.87
N SER A 371 17.24 -28.50 -66.46
CA SER A 371 17.00 -28.51 -67.90
C SER A 371 15.57 -28.08 -68.21
N ILE A 372 15.43 -27.17 -69.17
CA ILE A 372 14.14 -26.86 -69.80
C ILE A 372 14.23 -27.43 -71.21
N TRP A 373 13.24 -28.24 -71.57
CA TRP A 373 13.17 -28.83 -72.90
C TRP A 373 11.83 -28.56 -73.56
N LEU A 374 11.93 -28.48 -74.89
CA LEU A 374 10.84 -28.32 -75.84
C LEU A 374 10.98 -29.43 -76.86
N ASP A 375 9.97 -30.27 -76.97
CA ASP A 375 9.85 -31.31 -77.98
C ASP A 375 8.48 -31.21 -78.64
N TYR A 376 8.43 -31.52 -79.92
CA TYR A 376 7.23 -31.43 -80.73
C TYR A 376 7.15 -32.69 -81.59
N GLU A 377 6.07 -33.44 -81.40
CA GLU A 377 5.76 -34.61 -82.23
C GLU A 377 4.73 -34.19 -83.30
N PRO A 378 5.16 -33.95 -84.55
CA PRO A 378 4.23 -33.76 -85.66
C PRO A 378 3.38 -35.01 -85.85
N THR A 379 2.07 -34.81 -85.96
CA THR A 379 1.15 -35.86 -86.43
C THR A 379 1.24 -36.09 -87.95
N TYR A 380 1.85 -35.16 -88.71
CA TYR A 380 2.01 -35.20 -90.16
C TYR A 380 3.30 -34.50 -90.62
N TYR A 381 3.90 -34.98 -91.72
CA TYR A 381 5.29 -34.66 -92.14
C TYR A 381 5.62 -33.18 -92.42
N ASP A 382 4.65 -32.26 -92.43
CA ASP A 382 4.83 -30.83 -92.77
C ASP A 382 4.21 -29.84 -91.76
N ASN A 383 3.83 -30.29 -90.56
CA ASN A 383 3.32 -29.38 -89.53
C ASN A 383 4.50 -28.67 -88.83
N TYR A 384 4.68 -27.37 -89.05
CA TYR A 384 5.70 -26.56 -88.37
C TYR A 384 5.09 -25.74 -87.22
N ILE A 385 5.81 -25.57 -86.11
CA ILE A 385 5.41 -24.71 -84.98
C ILE A 385 6.59 -23.86 -84.54
N GLY A 386 6.32 -22.58 -84.25
CA GLY A 386 7.27 -21.73 -83.53
C GLY A 386 6.98 -21.79 -82.03
N GLY A 387 8.02 -21.87 -81.20
CA GLY A 387 7.87 -21.95 -79.76
C GLY A 387 8.94 -21.15 -79.03
N GLU A 388 8.60 -20.71 -77.83
CA GLU A 388 9.50 -20.00 -76.92
C GLU A 388 9.25 -20.49 -75.50
N ALA A 389 10.31 -20.79 -74.76
CA ALA A 389 10.25 -21.10 -73.33
C ALA A 389 11.06 -20.07 -72.55
N ILE A 390 10.42 -19.41 -71.60
CA ILE A 390 11.03 -18.40 -70.73
C ILE A 390 10.97 -18.88 -69.29
N ALA A 391 12.12 -19.04 -68.64
CA ALA A 391 12.17 -19.18 -67.19
C ALA A 391 12.37 -17.80 -66.56
N TYR A 392 11.59 -17.50 -65.55
CA TYR A 392 11.64 -16.21 -64.86
C TYR A 392 11.27 -16.36 -63.39
N LEU A 393 11.71 -15.41 -62.58
CA LEU A 393 11.28 -15.25 -61.19
C LEU A 393 10.16 -14.22 -61.12
N GLU A 394 9.21 -14.42 -60.21
CA GLU A 394 8.18 -13.45 -59.86
C GLU A 394 8.23 -13.18 -58.36
N ASP A 395 8.39 -11.92 -57.96
CA ASP A 395 8.38 -11.55 -56.54
C ASP A 395 6.96 -11.48 -55.96
N SER A 396 6.86 -11.27 -54.64
CA SER A 396 5.56 -11.15 -53.95
C SER A 396 4.70 -9.96 -54.40
N ASN A 397 5.26 -9.01 -55.17
CA ASN A 397 4.57 -7.85 -55.72
C ASN A 397 4.25 -8.02 -57.22
N GLY A 398 4.57 -9.18 -57.83
CA GLY A 398 4.34 -9.48 -59.24
C GLY A 398 5.41 -8.93 -60.20
N VAL A 399 6.54 -8.42 -59.69
CA VAL A 399 7.67 -7.97 -60.52
C VAL A 399 8.43 -9.20 -61.03
N THR A 400 8.70 -9.25 -62.33
CA THR A 400 9.33 -10.41 -62.97
C THR A 400 10.80 -10.18 -63.31
N CYS A 401 11.65 -11.19 -63.10
CA CYS A 401 13.05 -11.22 -63.51
C CYS A 401 13.29 -12.39 -64.48
N ASN A 402 13.55 -12.10 -65.76
CA ASN A 402 13.83 -13.14 -66.75
C ASN A 402 15.20 -13.77 -66.51
N LEU A 403 15.24 -15.09 -66.42
CA LEU A 403 16.46 -15.86 -66.22
C LEU A 403 17.00 -16.36 -67.57
N ILE A 404 16.15 -17.04 -68.34
CA ILE A 404 16.49 -17.61 -69.64
C ILE A 404 15.33 -17.52 -70.60
N ASN A 405 15.68 -17.45 -71.88
CA ASN A 405 14.78 -17.54 -73.01
C ASN A 405 15.36 -18.58 -73.98
N ILE A 406 14.54 -19.56 -74.34
CA ILE A 406 14.84 -20.59 -75.33
C ILE A 406 13.85 -20.40 -76.46
N GLY A 407 14.31 -19.94 -77.63
CA GLY A 407 13.49 -19.86 -78.84
C GLY A 407 13.69 -21.10 -79.71
N SER A 408 12.65 -21.53 -80.42
CA SER A 408 12.76 -22.57 -81.46
C SER A 408 12.61 -21.97 -82.88
N GLY A 409 13.36 -22.57 -83.81
CA GLY A 409 13.30 -22.29 -85.25
C GLY A 409 12.38 -23.26 -86.01
N ARG A 410 12.18 -23.02 -87.31
CA ARG A 410 11.14 -23.62 -88.17
C ARG A 410 11.26 -25.12 -88.50
N GLU A 411 12.21 -25.90 -87.98
CA GLU A 411 12.38 -27.32 -88.38
C GLU A 411 12.36 -28.26 -87.16
N TRP A 412 12.42 -29.58 -87.39
CA TRP A 412 12.34 -30.64 -86.38
C TRP A 412 13.45 -30.52 -85.32
N HIS A 413 13.18 -29.86 -84.19
CA HIS A 413 14.27 -29.53 -83.25
C HIS A 413 13.97 -29.89 -81.81
N TYR A 414 14.82 -30.76 -81.27
CA TYR A 414 14.98 -30.93 -79.84
C TYR A 414 15.86 -29.79 -79.32
N THR A 415 15.30 -28.89 -78.51
CA THR A 415 16.07 -27.81 -77.87
C THR A 415 16.05 -28.05 -76.36
N TYR A 416 17.21 -28.35 -75.80
CA TYR A 416 17.40 -28.40 -74.36
C TYR A 416 18.44 -27.37 -73.92
N ALA A 417 18.15 -26.69 -72.82
CA ALA A 417 19.11 -25.85 -72.13
C ALA A 417 19.37 -26.44 -70.75
N SER A 418 20.54 -27.03 -70.53
CA SER A 418 21.00 -27.33 -69.18
C SER A 418 21.70 -26.11 -68.61
N ASN A 419 21.26 -25.66 -67.44
CA ASN A 419 21.63 -24.36 -66.91
C ASN A 419 22.07 -24.45 -65.47
N ILE A 420 23.07 -23.62 -65.13
CA ILE A 420 23.40 -23.24 -63.77
C ILE A 420 23.12 -21.75 -63.63
N PHE A 421 22.10 -21.38 -62.85
CA PHE A 421 21.89 -20.00 -62.44
C PHE A 421 22.47 -19.79 -61.05
N ILE A 422 23.28 -18.74 -60.90
CA ILE A 422 23.82 -18.27 -59.63
C ILE A 422 23.24 -16.89 -59.36
N LEU A 423 22.40 -16.76 -58.35
CA LEU A 423 21.82 -15.48 -57.93
C LEU A 423 22.42 -15.07 -56.60
N ASN A 424 22.96 -13.85 -56.50
CA ASN A 424 23.43 -13.26 -55.26
C ASN A 424 22.80 -11.87 -55.08
N GLY A 425 21.69 -11.82 -54.35
CA GLY A 425 20.93 -10.59 -54.13
C GLY A 425 20.46 -9.96 -55.45
N ARG A 426 21.13 -8.90 -55.91
CA ARG A 426 20.77 -8.15 -57.13
C ARG A 426 21.52 -8.55 -58.39
N ASN A 427 22.55 -9.39 -58.28
CA ASN A 427 23.35 -9.81 -59.43
C ASN A 427 23.13 -11.30 -59.69
N GLY A 428 22.98 -11.64 -60.97
CA GLY A 428 22.84 -13.01 -61.45
C GLY A 428 23.94 -13.38 -62.44
N TYR A 429 24.32 -14.64 -62.44
CA TYR A 429 25.15 -15.26 -63.45
C TYR A 429 24.44 -16.48 -63.99
N LYS A 430 24.48 -16.69 -65.30
CA LYS A 430 23.91 -17.87 -65.93
C LYS A 430 24.94 -18.52 -66.86
N THR A 431 24.98 -19.83 -66.82
CA THR A 431 25.58 -20.65 -67.86
C THR A 431 24.48 -21.44 -68.55
N THR A 432 24.52 -21.47 -69.87
CA THR A 432 23.57 -22.19 -70.71
C THR A 432 24.35 -23.11 -71.62
N THR A 433 24.07 -24.40 -71.52
CA THR A 433 24.51 -25.37 -72.52
C THR A 433 23.30 -25.70 -73.37
N SER A 434 23.35 -25.32 -74.64
CA SER A 434 22.32 -25.64 -75.61
C SER A 434 22.82 -26.70 -76.58
N TYR A 435 21.91 -27.58 -76.96
CA TYR A 435 22.15 -28.56 -78.00
C TYR A 435 21.05 -28.44 -79.05
N TYR A 436 21.49 -28.49 -80.28
CA TYR A 436 20.65 -28.45 -81.47
C TYR A 436 20.83 -29.76 -82.20
N GLN A 437 19.74 -30.51 -82.41
CA GLN A 437 19.85 -31.78 -83.14
C GLN A 437 20.15 -31.50 -84.62
N GLY A 438 21.43 -31.64 -84.96
CA GLY A 438 22.02 -31.29 -86.26
C GLY A 438 23.49 -30.84 -86.11
N ASP A 439 23.81 -30.18 -84.99
CA ASP A 439 25.18 -29.90 -84.55
C ASP A 439 25.68 -31.07 -83.69
N LYS A 440 26.85 -31.64 -84.02
CA LYS A 440 27.51 -32.65 -83.16
C LYS A 440 28.14 -32.03 -81.90
N ASP A 441 28.14 -30.71 -81.80
CA ASP A 441 28.86 -29.95 -80.78
C ASP A 441 27.90 -29.11 -79.90
N ALA A 442 28.07 -29.22 -78.58
CA ALA A 442 27.33 -28.43 -77.61
C ALA A 442 27.76 -26.96 -77.66
N ARG A 443 26.81 -26.02 -77.65
CA ARG A 443 27.11 -24.59 -77.51
C ARG A 443 27.00 -24.18 -76.04
N HIS A 444 28.11 -23.70 -75.50
CA HIS A 444 28.20 -23.20 -74.13
C HIS A 444 28.25 -21.67 -74.13
N GLU A 445 27.26 -21.04 -73.53
CA GLU A 445 27.19 -19.59 -73.36
C GLU A 445 27.13 -19.23 -71.89
N SER A 446 27.87 -18.19 -71.50
CA SER A 446 27.86 -17.67 -70.14
C SER A 446 27.64 -16.16 -70.15
N SER A 447 26.72 -15.68 -69.33
CA SER A 447 26.41 -14.25 -69.25
C SER A 447 25.99 -13.83 -67.84
N SER A 448 26.25 -12.58 -67.49
CA SER A 448 25.72 -11.96 -66.28
C SER A 448 24.37 -11.27 -66.59
N PHE A 449 23.51 -11.21 -65.59
CA PHE A 449 22.27 -10.44 -65.64
C PHE A 449 22.05 -9.70 -64.32
N LYS A 450 21.23 -8.65 -64.36
CA LYS A 450 20.84 -7.91 -63.15
C LYS A 450 19.38 -8.19 -62.83
N VAL A 451 19.10 -8.36 -61.54
CA VAL A 451 17.73 -8.38 -61.05
C VAL A 451 17.14 -6.97 -61.24
N PRO A 452 15.94 -6.83 -61.84
CA PRO A 452 15.33 -5.52 -62.09
C PRO A 452 15.19 -4.67 -60.82
N ASP A 453 15.27 -3.35 -60.98
CA ASP A 453 14.96 -2.43 -59.88
C ASP A 453 13.50 -2.59 -59.46
N GLY A 454 13.27 -2.61 -58.14
CA GLY A 454 11.95 -2.82 -57.55
C GLY A 454 11.60 -4.29 -57.25
N PHE A 455 12.41 -5.25 -57.71
CA PHE A 455 12.22 -6.66 -57.36
C PHE A 455 12.55 -6.91 -55.87
N ASP A 456 11.58 -7.44 -55.11
CA ASP A 456 11.69 -7.68 -53.68
C ASP A 456 12.39 -9.01 -53.37
N VAL A 457 13.69 -8.93 -53.10
CA VAL A 457 14.51 -10.08 -52.68
C VAL A 457 14.37 -10.42 -51.19
N SER A 458 13.56 -9.68 -50.42
CA SER A 458 13.41 -9.87 -48.96
C SER A 458 12.28 -10.83 -48.58
N ARG A 459 11.45 -11.21 -49.55
CA ARG A 459 10.32 -12.13 -49.41
C ARG A 459 10.45 -13.33 -50.36
N PRO A 460 9.69 -14.42 -50.15
CA PRO A 460 9.69 -15.54 -51.08
C PRO A 460 9.31 -15.10 -52.50
N CYS A 461 9.97 -15.68 -53.51
CA CYS A 461 9.65 -15.49 -54.92
C CYS A 461 9.32 -16.82 -55.60
N PHE A 462 8.61 -16.76 -56.71
CA PHE A 462 8.20 -17.94 -57.47
C PHE A 462 9.12 -18.13 -58.66
N LEU A 463 9.68 -19.32 -58.83
CA LEU A 463 10.28 -19.73 -60.10
C LEU A 463 9.15 -20.20 -61.01
N LYS A 464 9.02 -19.56 -62.18
CA LYS A 464 8.03 -19.88 -63.20
C LYS A 464 8.70 -20.20 -64.52
N VAL A 465 8.06 -21.07 -65.28
CA VAL A 465 8.39 -21.26 -66.70
C VAL A 465 7.14 -21.01 -67.52
N LYS A 466 7.32 -20.16 -68.53
CA LYS A 466 6.30 -19.80 -69.50
C LYS A 466 6.68 -20.34 -70.86
N TRP A 467 5.83 -21.18 -71.41
CA TRP A 467 5.92 -21.65 -72.77
C TRP A 467 4.90 -20.93 -73.63
N THR A 468 5.34 -20.39 -74.76
CA THR A 468 4.49 -19.73 -75.73
C THR A 468 4.71 -20.40 -77.08
N TYR A 469 3.62 -20.77 -77.73
CA TYR A 469 3.63 -21.47 -78.99
C TYR A 469 2.81 -20.71 -80.02
N TYR A 470 3.25 -20.76 -81.27
CA TYR A 470 2.67 -20.02 -82.38
C TYR A 470 2.38 -20.99 -83.52
N ALA A 471 1.13 -21.02 -83.98
CA ALA A 471 0.75 -21.80 -85.15
C ALA A 471 1.37 -21.16 -86.41
N LEU A 472 1.93 -21.99 -87.30
CA LEU A 472 2.39 -21.56 -88.61
C LEU A 472 1.29 -21.85 -89.66
N PRO A 473 1.35 -21.23 -90.86
CA PRO A 473 0.26 -21.29 -91.83
C PRO A 473 -0.23 -22.70 -92.23
N ASP A 474 0.64 -23.71 -92.08
CA ASP A 474 0.41 -25.10 -92.49
C ASP A 474 0.20 -26.07 -91.30
N THR A 475 0.08 -25.59 -90.05
CA THR A 475 -0.11 -26.46 -88.89
C THR A 475 -1.54 -27.03 -88.82
N TYR A 476 -1.70 -28.36 -88.88
CA TYR A 476 -2.99 -29.03 -88.68
C TYR A 476 -3.26 -29.40 -87.20
N GLU A 477 -2.37 -30.19 -86.60
CA GLU A 477 -2.41 -30.60 -85.19
C GLU A 477 -1.01 -30.93 -84.70
N ALA A 478 -0.70 -30.55 -83.47
CA ALA A 478 0.58 -30.83 -82.83
C ALA A 478 0.42 -31.20 -81.37
N THR A 479 1.17 -32.21 -80.93
CA THR A 479 1.38 -32.46 -79.50
C THR A 479 2.74 -31.92 -79.12
N ILE A 480 2.78 -31.05 -78.13
CA ILE A 480 4.00 -30.42 -77.67
C ILE A 480 4.37 -31.02 -76.33
N LYS A 481 5.57 -31.55 -76.16
CA LYS A 481 6.09 -31.99 -74.86
C LYS A 481 7.02 -30.92 -74.31
N CYS A 482 6.70 -30.41 -73.13
CA CYS A 482 7.58 -29.52 -72.40
C CYS A 482 7.80 -30.05 -70.99
N ASP A 483 9.03 -29.96 -70.50
CA ASP A 483 9.33 -30.24 -69.10
C ASP A 483 10.52 -29.44 -68.59
N VAL A 484 10.51 -29.26 -67.28
CA VAL A 484 11.48 -28.51 -66.51
C VAL A 484 11.92 -29.40 -65.35
N ASN A 485 13.22 -29.66 -65.27
CA ASN A 485 13.81 -30.45 -64.22
C ASN A 485 14.93 -29.69 -63.53
N GLY A 486 15.17 -29.90 -62.24
CA GLY A 486 16.35 -29.34 -61.59
C GLY A 486 16.40 -29.45 -60.07
N THR A 487 17.41 -28.80 -59.48
CA THR A 487 17.63 -28.69 -58.03
C THR A 487 17.96 -27.25 -57.65
N ILE A 488 17.39 -26.77 -56.53
CA ILE A 488 17.79 -25.53 -55.86
C ILE A 488 18.69 -25.89 -54.69
N SER A 489 19.83 -25.20 -54.57
CA SER A 489 20.63 -25.18 -53.35
C SER A 489 20.89 -23.74 -52.93
N SER A 490 20.74 -23.44 -51.64
CA SER A 490 21.17 -22.16 -51.06
C SER A 490 22.53 -22.34 -50.39
N CYS A 491 23.52 -21.52 -50.75
CA CYS A 491 24.85 -21.50 -50.12
C CYS A 491 25.02 -20.30 -49.19
#